data_AF-A0A7X8GZ90-F1
#
_entry.id   AF-A0A7X8GZ90-F1
#
_cell.length_a   1.000
_cell.length_b   1.000
_cell.length_c   1.000
_cell.angle_alpha   90.00
_cell.angle_beta   90.00
_cell.angle_gamma   90.00
#
_symmetry.space_group_name_H-M   'P 1'
#
loop_
_entity.id
_entity.type
_entity.pdbx_description
1 polymer ?
#
loop_
_entity_poly.entity_id
_entity_poly.type
_entity_poly.pdbx_seq_one_letter_code
_entity_poly.pdbx_strand_id
1 'polypeptide(L)'
;MPIIGPGSTCRTYPVSRTLNIYEYTTIKDVEGWGPLYDGVNTKLVATCKADKEGFFQTEIKPGRYSIFICEGEKFYANSGDGYGGINPITVQADSVCYIVLKLDYAYY
;
A
#
# COMPACT_ATOMS: atom_id res chain seq x y z
N MET A 1 13.39 -0.20 6.63
CA MET A 1 13.49 -1.43 5.80
C MET A 1 14.36 -2.44 6.54
N PRO A 2 13.89 -3.65 6.83
CA PRO A 2 14.78 -4.70 7.33
C PRO A 2 15.77 -5.10 6.21
N ILE A 3 17.05 -5.15 6.55
CA ILE A 3 18.11 -5.65 5.67
C ILE A 3 18.14 -7.18 5.85
N ILE A 4 17.82 -7.90 4.79
CA ILE A 4 17.97 -9.35 4.76
C ILE A 4 19.45 -9.64 4.50
N GLY A 5 20.19 -9.98 5.55
CA GLY A 5 21.60 -10.31 5.45
C GLY A 5 21.85 -11.60 4.63
N PRO A 6 23.06 -11.79 4.07
CA PRO A 6 23.43 -13.06 3.46
C PRO A 6 23.28 -14.18 4.49
N GLY A 7 22.44 -15.18 4.19
CA GLY A 7 22.12 -16.30 5.10
C GLY A 7 20.73 -16.25 5.75
N SER A 8 19.91 -15.25 5.44
CA SER A 8 18.53 -15.20 5.94
C SER A 8 17.67 -16.32 5.34
N THR A 9 16.92 -17.00 6.20
CA THR A 9 15.88 -17.99 5.83
C THR A 9 14.51 -17.34 5.61
N CYS A 10 14.41 -16.00 5.67
CA CYS A 10 13.16 -15.29 5.46
C CYS A 10 12.62 -15.58 4.05
N ARG A 11 11.40 -16.11 4.01
CA ARG A 11 10.65 -16.33 2.76
C ARG A 11 9.52 -15.31 2.68
N THR A 12 9.36 -14.71 1.51
CA THR A 12 8.18 -13.91 1.17
C THR A 12 7.19 -14.81 0.45
N TYR A 13 5.92 -14.75 0.85
CA TYR A 13 4.85 -15.50 0.22
C TYR A 13 3.88 -14.53 -0.44
N PRO A 14 3.30 -14.88 -1.60
CA PRO A 14 2.22 -14.12 -2.18
C PRO A 14 1.00 -14.14 -1.25
N VAL A 15 0.29 -13.02 -1.18
CA VAL A 15 -0.92 -12.89 -0.36
C VAL A 15 -2.02 -12.23 -1.18
N SER A 16 -3.21 -12.84 -1.16
CA SER A 16 -4.42 -12.24 -1.74
C SER A 16 -5.02 -11.28 -0.73
N ARG A 17 -5.01 -9.98 -1.04
CA ARG A 17 -5.61 -8.90 -0.25
C ARG A 17 -6.29 -7.88 -1.14
N THR A 18 -7.31 -7.22 -0.59
CA THR A 18 -7.88 -6.03 -1.21
C THR A 18 -6.92 -4.87 -1.01
N LEU A 19 -6.75 -4.06 -2.05
CA LEU A 19 -5.92 -2.86 -2.06
C LEU A 19 -6.82 -1.68 -2.37
N ASN A 20 -6.74 -0.65 -1.52
CA ASN A 20 -7.45 0.60 -1.72
C ASN A 20 -6.45 1.69 -2.12
N ILE A 21 -6.77 2.40 -3.20
CA ILE A 21 -5.99 3.52 -3.72
C ILE A 21 -6.78 4.78 -3.43
N TYR A 22 -6.20 5.64 -2.61
CA TYR A 22 -6.73 6.95 -2.26
C TYR A 22 -5.95 8.06 -2.96
N GLU A 23 -6.53 9.25 -3.04
CA GLU A 23 -5.76 10.47 -3.28
C GLU A 23 -4.59 10.56 -2.30
N TYR A 24 -3.51 11.25 -2.67
CA TYR A 24 -2.30 11.35 -1.85
C TYR A 24 -2.63 11.67 -0.38
N THR A 25 -2.38 10.69 0.49
CA THR A 25 -2.75 10.69 1.90
C THR A 25 -1.50 10.94 2.74
N THR A 26 -1.59 11.86 3.71
CA THR A 26 -0.54 12.09 4.69
C THR A 26 -0.92 11.61 6.08
N ILE A 27 0.03 11.64 7.02
CA ILE A 27 -0.21 11.33 8.44
C ILE A 27 -1.32 12.19 9.10
N LYS A 28 -1.71 13.31 8.50
CA LYS A 28 -2.79 14.18 9.01
C LYS A 28 -4.17 13.73 8.53
N ASP A 29 -4.22 12.89 7.51
CA ASP A 29 -5.43 12.49 6.80
C ASP A 29 -5.86 11.06 7.16
N VAL A 30 -5.29 10.49 8.24
CA VAL A 30 -5.55 9.13 8.70
C VAL A 30 -5.92 9.12 10.18
N GLU A 31 -6.64 8.08 10.57
CA GLU A 31 -6.95 7.78 11.96
C GLU A 31 -6.04 6.65 12.46
N GLY A 32 -5.63 6.72 13.72
CA GLY A 32 -4.72 5.75 14.32
C GLY A 32 -3.24 6.01 13.97
N TRP A 33 -2.42 4.98 14.15
CA TRP A 33 -0.96 5.05 13.98
C TRP A 33 -0.45 3.88 13.13
N GLY A 34 0.49 4.18 12.25
CA GLY A 34 1.08 3.18 11.35
C GLY A 34 1.81 2.05 12.10
N PRO A 35 1.94 0.86 11.49
CA PRO A 35 1.61 0.59 10.08
C PRO A 35 0.15 0.18 9.83
N LEU A 36 -0.71 0.12 10.85
CA LEU A 36 -2.13 -0.22 10.73
C LEU A 36 -3.00 0.96 11.16
N TYR A 37 -3.62 1.63 10.19
CA TYR A 37 -4.50 2.77 10.40
C TYR A 37 -5.94 2.31 10.58
N ASP A 38 -6.70 3.08 11.37
CA ASP A 38 -8.10 2.83 11.68
C ASP A 38 -9.03 3.41 10.60
N GLY A 39 -8.57 4.43 9.88
CA GLY A 39 -9.35 5.15 8.87
C GLY A 39 -8.48 5.99 7.95
N VAL A 40 -9.00 6.28 6.76
CA VAL A 40 -8.38 7.13 5.73
C VAL A 40 -9.41 8.17 5.27
N ASN A 41 -9.09 9.45 5.47
CA ASN A 41 -10.02 10.57 5.26
C ASN A 41 -9.86 11.27 3.91
N THR A 42 -8.94 10.82 3.06
CA THR A 42 -8.87 11.21 1.65
C THR A 42 -9.88 10.45 0.79
N LYS A 43 -10.12 10.93 -0.43
CA LYS A 43 -11.06 10.27 -1.35
C LYS A 43 -10.52 8.93 -1.86
N LEU A 44 -11.36 7.90 -1.83
CA LEU A 44 -11.09 6.60 -2.48
C LEU A 44 -11.19 6.77 -4.01
N VAL A 45 -10.13 6.42 -4.72
CA VAL A 45 -9.99 6.56 -6.17
C VAL A 45 -10.27 5.23 -6.87
N ALA A 46 -9.71 4.14 -6.35
CA ALA A 46 -9.88 2.81 -6.90
C ALA A 46 -9.72 1.74 -5.82
N THR A 47 -10.32 0.58 -6.07
CA THR A 47 -10.11 -0.65 -5.29
C THR A 47 -9.72 -1.76 -6.25
N CYS A 48 -8.67 -2.50 -5.92
CA CYS A 48 -8.29 -3.70 -6.66
C CYS A 48 -7.97 -4.84 -5.69
N LYS A 49 -7.84 -6.06 -6.21
CA LYS A 49 -7.54 -7.24 -5.38
C LYS A 49 -6.31 -7.93 -5.92
N ALA A 50 -5.34 -8.18 -5.05
CA ALA A 50 -4.23 -9.06 -5.35
C ALA A 50 -4.72 -10.51 -5.46
N ASP A 51 -4.30 -11.20 -6.51
CA ASP A 51 -4.67 -12.58 -6.75
C ASP A 51 -3.90 -13.56 -5.84
N LYS A 52 -4.03 -14.87 -6.12
CA LYS A 52 -3.38 -15.93 -5.34
C LYS A 52 -1.85 -15.92 -5.48
N GLU A 53 -1.34 -15.30 -6.53
CA GLU A 53 0.09 -15.11 -6.81
C GLU A 53 0.59 -13.75 -6.30
N GLY A 54 -0.28 -12.97 -5.64
CA GLY A 54 0.04 -11.65 -5.11
C GLY A 54 0.12 -10.57 -6.19
N PHE A 55 -0.28 -10.87 -7.42
CA PHE A 55 -0.30 -9.93 -8.53
C PHE A 55 -1.57 -9.09 -8.50
N PHE A 56 -1.43 -7.81 -8.82
CA PHE A 56 -2.54 -6.87 -8.96
C PHE A 56 -2.26 -5.86 -10.06
N GLN A 57 -3.32 -5.37 -10.68
CA GLN A 57 -3.25 -4.33 -11.69
C GLN A 57 -4.55 -3.52 -11.65
N THR A 58 -4.44 -2.21 -11.87
CA THR A 58 -5.59 -1.32 -12.02
C THR A 58 -5.21 -0.12 -12.88
N GLU A 59 -6.19 0.44 -13.58
CA GLU A 59 -6.02 1.63 -14.41
C GLU A 59 -6.61 2.83 -13.67
N ILE A 60 -5.80 3.87 -13.48
CA ILE A 60 -6.19 5.13 -12.86
C ILE A 60 -5.59 6.29 -13.65
N LYS A 61 -6.21 7.47 -13.52
CA LYS A 61 -5.71 8.68 -14.18
C LYS A 61 -4.30 9.05 -13.67
N PRO A 62 -3.51 9.79 -14.46
CA PRO A 62 -2.25 10.33 -13.99
C PRO A 62 -2.44 11.20 -12.74
N GLY A 63 -1.57 11.02 -11.75
CA GLY A 63 -1.71 11.67 -10.46
C GLY A 63 -0.82 11.05 -9.38
N ARG A 64 -0.91 11.62 -8.17
CA ARG A 64 -0.23 11.13 -6.97
C ARG A 64 -1.26 10.56 -6.00
N TYR A 65 -0.98 9.37 -5.50
CA TYR A 65 -1.92 8.57 -4.73
C TYR A 65 -1.21 7.91 -3.54
N SER A 66 -2.01 7.35 -2.64
CA SER A 66 -1.56 6.52 -1.54
C SER A 66 -2.26 5.16 -1.61
N ILE A 67 -1.51 4.08 -1.44
CA ILE A 67 -2.04 2.71 -1.52
C ILE A 67 -1.98 1.99 -0.18
N PHE A 68 -3.10 1.42 0.22
CA PHE A 68 -3.25 0.70 1.48
C PHE A 68 -3.66 -0.75 1.20
N ILE A 69 -3.07 -1.68 1.97
CA ILE A 69 -3.50 -3.07 2.01
C ILE A 69 -4.62 -3.17 3.04
N CYS A 70 -5.79 -3.67 2.65
CA CYS A 70 -6.90 -3.84 3.58
C CYS A 70 -6.69 -5.11 4.42
N GLU A 71 -6.59 -4.94 5.73
CA GLU A 71 -6.49 -6.02 6.72
C GLU A 71 -7.72 -5.97 7.65
N GLY A 72 -8.79 -6.64 7.24
CA GLY A 72 -10.09 -6.54 7.92
C GLY A 72 -10.68 -5.12 7.78
N GLU A 73 -10.92 -4.46 8.91
CA GLU A 73 -11.39 -3.07 8.97
C GLU A 73 -10.25 -2.04 9.02
N LYS A 74 -8.99 -2.50 8.97
CA LYS A 74 -7.80 -1.65 9.07
C LYS A 74 -7.15 -1.43 7.71
N PHE A 75 -6.36 -0.36 7.64
CA PHE A 75 -5.61 0.03 6.46
C PHE A 75 -4.11 -0.10 6.75
N TYR A 76 -3.46 -1.07 6.14
CA TYR A 76 -2.04 -1.31 6.34
C TYR A 76 -1.18 -0.55 5.32
N ALA A 77 -0.15 0.15 5.81
CA ALA A 77 0.89 0.78 5.03
C ALA A 77 2.19 0.96 5.84
N ASN A 78 3.34 0.57 5.26
CA ASN A 78 4.63 0.54 5.93
C ASN A 78 5.75 1.32 5.22
N SER A 79 5.41 2.12 4.20
CA SER A 79 6.33 3.00 3.49
C SER A 79 5.87 4.45 3.56
N GLY A 80 6.80 5.38 3.42
CA GLY A 80 6.52 6.80 3.28
C GLY A 80 7.56 7.51 2.41
N ASP A 81 7.25 8.72 1.98
CA ASP A 81 8.13 9.55 1.12
C ASP A 81 9.04 10.52 1.86
N GLY A 82 9.03 10.53 3.19
CA GLY A 82 9.80 11.49 4.00
C GLY A 82 9.17 12.89 4.11
N TYR A 83 8.06 13.16 3.41
CA TYR A 83 7.26 14.38 3.52
C TYR A 83 5.94 14.14 4.27
N GLY A 84 5.81 12.97 4.90
CA GLY A 84 4.62 12.54 5.64
C GLY A 84 3.57 11.84 4.77
N GLY A 85 3.84 11.62 3.48
CA GLY A 85 2.98 10.81 2.61
C GLY A 85 3.08 9.34 2.95
N ILE A 86 1.94 8.65 2.98
CA ILE A 86 1.83 7.23 3.33
C ILE A 86 1.73 6.40 2.06
N ASN A 87 2.58 5.36 1.93
CA ASN A 87 2.68 4.48 0.75
C ASN A 87 2.44 5.21 -0.59
N PRO A 88 3.21 6.27 -0.89
CA PRO A 88 2.90 7.11 -2.04
C PRO A 88 3.28 6.45 -3.36
N ILE A 89 2.40 6.59 -4.36
CA ILE A 89 2.63 6.18 -5.74
C ILE A 89 2.37 7.35 -6.68
N THR A 90 3.11 7.41 -7.78
CA THR A 90 2.88 8.39 -8.84
C THR A 90 2.60 7.65 -10.14
N VAL A 91 1.47 7.96 -10.76
CA VAL A 91 1.09 7.44 -12.08
C VAL A 91 1.29 8.57 -13.09
N GLN A 92 2.10 8.30 -14.11
CA GLN A 92 2.34 9.24 -15.22
C GLN A 92 1.42 8.90 -16.39
N ALA A 93 1.17 9.88 -17.26
CA ALA A 93 0.45 9.63 -18.50
C ALA A 93 1.19 8.60 -19.35
N ASP A 94 0.42 7.71 -19.99
CA ASP A 94 0.92 6.71 -20.94
C ASP A 94 2.04 5.80 -20.40
N SER A 95 2.07 5.57 -19.08
CA SER A 95 3.12 4.78 -18.41
C SER A 95 2.53 3.78 -17.40
N VAL A 96 3.21 2.63 -17.26
CA VAL A 96 2.95 1.66 -16.20
C VAL A 96 3.84 1.97 -15.01
N CYS A 97 3.26 2.06 -13.81
CA CYS A 97 3.98 2.19 -12.55
C CYS A 97 4.07 0.81 -11.89
N TYR A 98 5.28 0.32 -11.65
CA TYR A 98 5.53 -0.96 -10.98
C TYR A 98 5.86 -0.74 -9.51
N ILE A 99 5.10 -1.39 -8.63
CA ILE A 99 5.32 -1.34 -7.18
C ILE A 99 5.24 -2.73 -6.57
N VAL A 100 6.01 -2.95 -5.50
CA VAL A 100 5.95 -4.17 -4.69
C VAL A 100 5.52 -3.76 -3.29
N LEU A 101 4.31 -4.15 -2.90
CA LEU A 101 3.79 -3.95 -1.55
C LEU A 101 4.21 -5.12 -0.65
N LYS A 102 4.64 -4.82 0.57
CA LYS A 102 5.05 -5.82 1.55
C LYS A 102 4.17 -5.72 2.78
N LEU A 103 3.38 -6.77 3.03
CA LEU A 103 2.66 -6.97 4.28
C LEU A 103 3.58 -7.72 5.25
N ASP A 104 4.23 -7.01 6.17
CA ASP A 104 5.12 -7.59 7.18
C ASP A 104 4.47 -7.68 8.58
N TYR A 105 3.28 -7.10 8.73
CA TYR A 105 2.40 -7.26 9.88
C TYR A 105 0.96 -7.47 9.40
N ALA A 106 0.41 -8.66 9.63
CA ALA A 106 -0.95 -9.03 9.26
C ALA A 106 -1.90 -8.93 10.46
N TYR A 107 -3.14 -8.51 10.22
CA TYR A 107 -4.20 -8.42 11.23
C TYR A 107 -5.28 -9.48 10.93
N TYR A 108 -5.61 -10.28 11.95
CA TYR A 108 -6.56 -11.41 11.89
C TYR A 108 -7.68 -11.23 12.90
#